data_AF-A0A2U3K0E9-F1
#
_entry.id   AF-A0A2U3K0E9-F1
#
_cell.length_a   1.000
_cell.length_b   1.000
_cell.length_c   1.000
_cell.angle_alpha   90.00
_cell.angle_beta   90.00
_cell.angle_gamma   90.00
#
_symmetry.space_group_name_H-M   'P 1'
#
loop_
_entity.id
_entity.type
_entity.pdbx_description
1 polymer ?
#
loop_
_entity_poly.entity_id
_entity_poly.type
_entity_poly.pdbx_seq_one_letter_code
_entity_poly.pdbx_strand_id
1 'polypeptide(L)'
;MDNEMRALSTIAQDIAQVARSMGLDFYPVNFEIVPAEALYTFGAYGMPVRFTHWSFGKAFYKMKTQYDLNLSRIYELVINTNPAYAFLLEGNRLTQNKLVIGHVYAHVDFFKNNCYFSRTPKDMVERMGVHAEKIREYESRYGRDKVERTLDAVLAIQEHVDYRSHIGTDEKMENFPSISVQSKAPVRKIMFVVEIVVGIVLQKNKVK
;
A
#
# COMPACT_ATOMS: atom_id res chain seq x y z
N MET A 1 19.55 -14.56 -12.75
CA MET A 1 18.46 -13.58 -12.62
C MET A 1 17.61 -13.50 -13.89
N ASP A 2 18.21 -13.31 -15.08
CA ASP A 2 17.46 -13.12 -16.33
C ASP A 2 16.44 -14.23 -16.68
N ASN A 3 16.79 -15.50 -16.48
CA ASN A 3 15.86 -16.61 -16.76
C ASN A 3 14.67 -16.65 -15.81
N GLU A 4 14.87 -16.30 -14.54
CA GLU A 4 13.81 -16.26 -13.53
C GLU A 4 12.84 -15.11 -13.79
N MET A 5 13.37 -13.95 -14.17
CA MET A 5 12.57 -12.77 -14.52
C MET A 5 11.76 -13.00 -15.80
N ARG A 6 12.33 -13.67 -16.80
CA ARG A 6 11.59 -14.09 -18.01
C ARG A 6 10.46 -15.06 -17.68
N ALA A 7 10.74 -16.09 -16.88
CA ALA A 7 9.72 -17.05 -16.44
C ALA A 7 8.60 -16.36 -15.64
N LEU A 8 8.96 -15.42 -14.76
CA LEU A 8 8.01 -14.62 -14.00
C LEU A 8 7.13 -13.77 -14.92
N SER A 9 7.72 -13.12 -15.93
CA SER A 9 6.98 -12.32 -16.90
C SER A 9 5.96 -13.16 -17.67
N THR A 10 6.34 -14.36 -18.12
CA THR A 10 5.41 -15.28 -18.80
C THR A 10 4.26 -15.68 -17.88
N ILE A 11 4.58 -16.11 -16.66
CA ILE A 11 3.57 -16.48 -15.65
C ILE A 11 2.64 -15.31 -15.33
N ALA A 12 3.18 -14.09 -15.21
CA ALA A 12 2.39 -12.90 -14.96
C ALA A 12 1.44 -12.59 -16.10
N GLN A 13 1.85 -12.80 -17.36
CA GLN A 13 1.00 -12.65 -18.53
C GLN A 13 -0.12 -13.70 -18.56
N ASP A 14 0.20 -14.97 -18.32
CA ASP A 14 -0.79 -16.06 -18.27
C ASP A 14 -1.85 -15.78 -17.20
N ILE A 15 -1.42 -15.41 -15.98
CA ILE A 15 -2.33 -15.07 -14.89
C ILE A 15 -3.14 -13.81 -15.23
N ALA A 16 -2.55 -12.79 -15.87
CA ALA A 16 -3.29 -11.61 -16.29
C ALA A 16 -4.39 -11.95 -17.29
N GLN A 17 -4.13 -12.86 -18.23
CA GLN A 17 -5.12 -13.30 -19.21
C GLN A 17 -6.30 -14.00 -18.53
N VAL A 18 -6.02 -14.89 -17.58
CA VAL A 18 -7.06 -15.56 -16.78
C VAL A 18 -7.82 -14.55 -15.92
N ALA A 19 -7.13 -13.62 -15.25
CA ALA A 19 -7.76 -12.60 -14.41
C ALA A 19 -8.72 -11.71 -15.23
N ARG A 20 -8.31 -11.29 -16.43
CA ARG A 20 -9.17 -10.53 -17.35
C ARG A 20 -10.34 -11.35 -17.88
N SER A 21 -10.15 -12.64 -18.16
CA SER A 21 -11.27 -13.50 -18.59
C SER A 21 -12.31 -13.72 -17.47
N MET A 22 -11.89 -13.57 -16.20
CA MET A 22 -12.77 -13.55 -15.03
C MET A 22 -13.45 -12.19 -14.78
N GLY A 23 -13.14 -11.16 -15.58
CA GLY A 23 -13.75 -9.83 -15.50
C GLY A 23 -13.06 -8.83 -14.58
N LEU A 24 -11.82 -9.08 -14.16
CA LEU A 24 -11.02 -8.11 -13.39
C LEU A 24 -10.48 -7.01 -14.32
N ASP A 25 -10.56 -5.77 -13.86
CA ASP A 25 -10.04 -4.58 -14.55
C ASP A 25 -8.98 -3.88 -13.68
N PHE A 26 -7.71 -4.20 -13.95
CA PHE A 26 -6.54 -3.66 -13.24
C PHE A 26 -5.62 -2.84 -14.16
N TYR A 27 -4.85 -1.91 -13.57
CA TYR A 27 -3.80 -1.18 -14.29
C TYR A 27 -2.67 -2.13 -14.74
N PRO A 28 -1.85 -1.74 -15.74
CA PRO A 28 -0.61 -2.46 -16.04
C PRO A 28 0.25 -2.59 -14.79
N VAL A 29 0.78 -3.79 -14.53
CA VAL A 29 1.59 -4.09 -13.35
C VAL A 29 3.02 -4.45 -13.77
N ASN A 30 3.98 -3.71 -13.23
CA ASN A 30 5.40 -4.02 -13.37
C ASN A 30 5.85 -4.85 -12.18
N PHE A 31 6.26 -6.10 -12.43
CA PHE A 31 6.77 -6.99 -11.41
C PHE A 31 8.29 -6.95 -11.37
N GLU A 32 8.85 -6.83 -10.17
CA GLU A 32 10.29 -6.83 -9.93
C GLU A 32 10.62 -7.72 -8.73
N ILE A 33 11.65 -8.56 -8.86
CA ILE A 33 12.16 -9.36 -7.74
C ILE A 33 13.23 -8.53 -7.03
N VAL A 34 13.07 -8.34 -5.73
CA VAL A 34 13.96 -7.49 -4.93
C VAL A 34 14.49 -8.24 -3.71
N PRO A 35 15.71 -7.92 -3.25
CA PRO A 35 16.23 -8.48 -2.01
C PRO A 35 15.40 -8.00 -0.82
N ALA A 36 15.45 -8.75 0.28
CA ALA A 36 14.72 -8.42 1.51
C ALA A 36 15.00 -6.99 1.99
N GLU A 37 16.26 -6.54 1.94
CA GLU A 37 16.64 -5.19 2.36
C GLU A 37 15.87 -4.09 1.63
N ALA A 38 15.74 -4.19 0.31
CA ALA A 38 14.97 -3.25 -0.49
C ALA A 38 13.47 -3.31 -0.12
N LEU A 39 12.91 -4.52 -0.02
CA LEU A 39 11.48 -4.71 0.30
C LEU A 39 11.12 -4.14 1.67
N TYR A 40 11.93 -4.38 2.70
CA TYR A 40 11.70 -3.86 4.05
C TYR A 40 11.99 -2.35 4.14
N THR A 41 12.87 -1.82 3.29
CA THR A 41 13.03 -0.37 3.14
C THR A 41 11.74 0.25 2.62
N PHE A 42 11.17 -0.26 1.53
CA PHE A 42 9.87 0.22 1.05
C PHE A 42 8.76 0.03 2.09
N GLY A 43 8.74 -1.08 2.81
CA GLY A 43 7.76 -1.33 3.87
C GLY A 43 7.85 -0.34 5.03
N ALA A 44 9.06 0.03 5.45
CA ALA A 44 9.26 0.98 6.55
C ALA A 44 9.10 2.45 6.14
N TYR A 45 9.53 2.80 4.92
CA TYR A 45 9.50 4.17 4.41
C TYR A 45 8.16 4.47 3.71
N GLY A 46 7.41 3.44 3.33
CA GLY A 46 6.12 3.48 2.63
C GLY A 46 6.23 3.67 1.11
N MET A 47 7.27 4.38 0.64
CA MET A 47 7.50 4.71 -0.76
C MET A 47 9.00 4.69 -1.09
N PRO A 48 9.39 4.46 -2.37
CA PRO A 48 10.81 4.41 -2.76
C PRO A 48 11.55 5.72 -2.55
N VAL A 49 10.87 6.85 -2.75
CA VAL A 49 11.43 8.19 -2.55
C VAL A 49 10.59 8.92 -1.50
N ARG A 50 11.23 9.36 -0.42
CA ARG A 50 10.59 10.10 0.68
C ARG A 50 11.62 11.00 1.37
N PHE A 51 11.13 11.96 2.16
CA PHE A 51 11.95 12.71 3.10
C PHE A 51 12.62 11.78 4.13
N THR A 52 13.74 12.23 4.68
CA THR A 52 14.51 11.48 5.68
C THR A 52 13.96 11.76 7.08
N HIS A 53 13.83 10.70 7.89
CA HIS A 53 13.41 10.82 9.29
C HIS A 53 13.89 9.63 10.10
N TRP A 54 14.33 9.85 11.34
CA TRP A 54 14.88 8.80 12.19
C TRP A 54 13.88 7.67 12.48
N SER A 55 12.58 7.99 12.55
CA SER A 55 11.53 7.01 12.83
C SER A 55 11.42 5.91 11.75
N PHE A 56 11.75 6.23 10.49
CA PHE A 56 11.75 5.25 9.40
C PHE A 56 12.89 4.24 9.56
N GLY A 57 14.08 4.70 9.98
CA GLY A 57 15.19 3.81 10.31
C GLY A 57 14.86 2.87 11.48
N LYS A 58 14.19 3.40 12.51
CA LYS A 58 13.69 2.58 13.63
C LYS A 58 12.66 1.54 13.19
N ALA A 59 11.74 1.92 12.30
CA ALA A 59 10.74 1.00 11.74
C ALA A 59 11.39 -0.10 10.88
N PHE A 60 12.33 0.29 10.01
CA PHE A 60 13.11 -0.62 9.17
C PHE A 60 13.82 -1.67 10.02
N TYR A 61 14.58 -1.21 11.04
CA TYR A 61 15.31 -2.12 11.92
C TYR A 61 14.36 -3.13 12.57
N LYS A 62 13.23 -2.66 13.12
CA LYS A 62 12.23 -3.55 13.73
C LYS A 62 11.70 -4.59 12.74
N MET A 63 11.29 -4.18 11.54
CA MET A 63 10.73 -5.10 10.53
C MET A 63 11.79 -6.08 10.02
N LYS A 64 13.00 -5.61 9.75
CA LYS A 64 14.11 -6.42 9.28
C LYS A 64 14.56 -7.44 10.32
N THR A 65 14.62 -7.06 11.60
CA THR A 65 14.89 -8.01 12.70
C THR A 65 13.80 -9.08 12.78
N GLN A 66 12.52 -8.72 12.64
CA GLN A 66 11.45 -9.73 12.60
C GLN A 66 11.59 -10.69 11.43
N TYR A 67 12.05 -10.20 10.28
CA TYR A 67 12.36 -11.05 9.13
C TYR A 67 13.53 -11.98 9.38
N ASP A 68 14.64 -11.46 9.92
CA ASP A 68 15.86 -12.25 10.17
C ASP A 68 15.63 -13.34 11.22
N LEU A 69 14.75 -13.08 12.18
CA LEU A 69 14.30 -14.05 13.18
C LEU A 69 13.15 -14.96 12.67
N ASN A 70 12.78 -14.87 11.39
CA ASN A 70 11.68 -15.61 10.77
C ASN A 70 10.32 -15.46 11.46
N LEU A 71 10.10 -14.33 12.16
CA LEU A 71 8.83 -14.02 12.84
C LEU A 71 7.79 -13.41 11.91
N SER A 72 8.23 -12.75 10.84
CA SER A 72 7.36 -12.12 9.85
C SER A 72 8.04 -12.12 8.48
N ARG A 73 7.28 -12.40 7.42
CA ARG A 73 7.79 -12.40 6.04
C ARG A 73 6.81 -11.69 5.12
N ILE A 74 7.27 -10.62 4.49
CA ILE A 74 6.56 -9.93 3.41
C ILE A 74 6.87 -10.66 2.11
N TYR A 75 5.85 -11.16 1.42
CA TYR A 75 6.01 -11.84 0.13
C TYR A 75 6.03 -10.84 -1.03
N GLU A 76 5.26 -9.77 -0.90
CA GLU A 76 5.14 -8.69 -1.87
C GLU A 76 4.86 -7.33 -1.24
N LEU A 77 5.22 -6.28 -1.96
CA LEU A 77 4.77 -4.92 -1.70
C LEU A 77 4.28 -4.30 -3.00
N VAL A 78 3.09 -3.69 -2.97
CA VAL A 78 2.44 -3.11 -4.16
C VAL A 78 2.24 -1.62 -3.99
N ILE A 79 2.67 -0.86 -4.99
CA ILE A 79 2.38 0.57 -5.13
C ILE A 79 1.29 0.71 -6.20
N ASN A 80 0.09 1.13 -5.77
CA ASN A 80 -1.11 1.21 -6.61
C ASN A 80 -1.16 2.49 -7.47
N THR A 81 -0.09 2.75 -8.22
CA THR A 81 -0.02 3.82 -9.23
C THR A 81 -0.53 3.34 -10.59
N ASN A 82 -0.47 4.20 -11.61
CA ASN A 82 -0.74 3.82 -13.00
C ASN A 82 0.47 4.19 -13.89
N PRO A 83 1.36 3.24 -14.25
CA PRO A 83 1.28 1.80 -13.98
C PRO A 83 1.52 1.46 -12.50
N ALA A 84 1.02 0.30 -12.07
CA ALA A 84 1.24 -0.22 -10.73
C ALA A 84 2.61 -0.92 -10.65
N TYR A 85 3.27 -0.86 -9.50
CA TYR A 85 4.55 -1.52 -9.25
C TYR A 85 4.39 -2.56 -8.16
N ALA A 86 4.90 -3.76 -8.41
CA ALA A 86 4.84 -4.88 -7.47
C ALA A 86 6.22 -5.47 -7.27
N PHE A 87 6.70 -5.40 -6.03
CA PHE A 87 8.00 -5.89 -5.62
C PHE A 87 7.83 -7.24 -4.91
N LEU A 88 8.41 -8.30 -5.45
CA LEU A 88 8.37 -9.65 -4.88
C LEU A 88 9.66 -9.93 -4.14
N LEU A 89 9.55 -10.60 -3.00
CA LEU A 89 10.71 -11.01 -2.21
C LEU A 89 11.55 -12.07 -2.95
N GLU A 90 12.84 -11.81 -3.08
CA GLU A 90 13.83 -12.79 -3.52
C GLU A 90 13.83 -14.04 -2.59
N GLY A 91 13.85 -15.23 -3.19
CA GLY A 91 13.76 -16.49 -2.45
C GLY A 91 12.33 -16.97 -2.17
N ASN A 92 11.32 -16.34 -2.76
CA ASN A 92 10.00 -16.95 -2.90
C ASN A 92 10.06 -18.15 -3.86
N ARG A 93 9.34 -19.23 -3.53
CA ARG A 93 9.17 -20.38 -4.44
C ARG A 93 8.27 -19.99 -5.61
N LEU A 94 8.40 -20.71 -6.73
CA LEU A 94 7.58 -20.47 -7.92
C LEU A 94 6.07 -20.51 -7.63
N THR A 95 5.62 -21.44 -6.80
CA THR A 95 4.21 -21.56 -6.40
C THR A 95 3.75 -20.37 -5.55
N GLN A 96 4.63 -19.84 -4.69
CA GLN A 96 4.36 -18.63 -3.92
C GLN A 96 4.24 -17.43 -4.85
N ASN A 97 5.17 -17.25 -5.80
CA ASN A 97 5.11 -16.16 -6.78
C ASN A 97 3.83 -16.23 -7.63
N LYS A 98 3.37 -17.42 -8.04
CA LYS A 98 2.09 -17.54 -8.76
C LYS A 98 0.89 -17.05 -7.96
N LEU A 99 0.81 -17.43 -6.68
CA LEU A 99 -0.26 -16.99 -5.78
C LEU A 99 -0.21 -15.48 -5.55
N VAL A 100 0.99 -14.98 -5.27
CA VAL A 100 1.27 -13.55 -5.05
C VAL A 100 0.91 -12.72 -6.29
N ILE A 101 1.31 -13.13 -7.48
CA ILE A 101 0.97 -12.42 -8.73
C ILE A 101 -0.54 -12.32 -8.93
N GLY A 102 -1.27 -13.43 -8.72
CA GLY A 102 -2.73 -13.41 -8.77
C GLY A 102 -3.33 -12.47 -7.73
N HIS A 103 -2.80 -12.48 -6.51
CA HIS A 103 -3.18 -11.57 -5.44
C HIS A 103 -2.91 -10.10 -5.81
N VAL A 104 -1.76 -9.78 -6.39
CA VAL A 104 -1.42 -8.42 -6.84
C VAL A 104 -2.43 -7.92 -7.88
N TYR A 105 -2.80 -8.73 -8.88
CA TYR A 105 -3.80 -8.30 -9.86
C TYR A 105 -5.16 -8.01 -9.23
N ALA A 106 -5.60 -8.86 -8.30
CA ALA A 106 -6.84 -8.62 -7.55
C ALA A 106 -6.74 -7.35 -6.68
N HIS A 107 -5.59 -7.08 -6.07
CA HIS A 107 -5.32 -5.85 -5.33
C HIS A 107 -5.44 -4.61 -6.22
N VAL A 108 -4.76 -4.61 -7.36
CA VAL A 108 -4.75 -3.46 -8.28
C VAL A 108 -6.16 -3.19 -8.83
N ASP A 109 -6.92 -4.24 -9.16
CA ASP A 109 -8.34 -4.12 -9.54
C ASP A 109 -9.17 -3.49 -8.41
N PHE A 110 -9.05 -4.01 -7.19
CA PHE A 110 -9.75 -3.49 -6.03
C PHE A 110 -9.47 -2.00 -5.81
N PHE A 111 -8.19 -1.59 -5.81
CA PHE A 111 -7.82 -0.19 -5.60
C PHE A 111 -8.26 0.71 -6.77
N LYS A 112 -8.29 0.19 -7.99
CA LYS A 112 -8.75 0.93 -9.17
C LYS A 112 -10.25 1.19 -9.14
N ASN A 113 -11.05 0.19 -8.76
CA ASN A 113 -12.50 0.22 -8.94
C ASN A 113 -13.29 0.55 -7.66
N ASN A 114 -12.62 0.63 -6.51
CA ASN A 114 -13.27 0.94 -5.25
C ASN A 114 -13.43 2.46 -5.03
N CYS A 115 -14.67 2.91 -4.78
CA CYS A 115 -15.01 4.32 -4.59
C CYS A 115 -14.23 4.98 -3.44
N TYR A 116 -13.90 4.25 -2.37
CA TYR A 116 -13.13 4.75 -1.24
C TYR A 116 -11.69 5.11 -1.61
N PHE A 117 -11.15 4.53 -2.69
CA PHE A 117 -9.78 4.78 -3.16
C PHE A 117 -9.72 5.66 -4.41
N SER A 118 -10.86 6.15 -4.90
CA SER A 118 -10.95 6.98 -6.11
C SER A 118 -10.12 8.27 -6.06
N ARG A 119 -9.92 8.83 -4.85
CA ARG A 119 -9.11 10.04 -4.62
C ARG A 119 -7.63 9.76 -4.39
N THR A 120 -7.22 8.49 -4.35
CA THR A 120 -5.80 8.13 -4.22
C THR A 120 -5.05 8.58 -5.48
N PRO A 121 -3.99 9.39 -5.35
CA PRO A 121 -3.23 9.85 -6.50
C PRO A 121 -2.56 8.66 -7.21
N LYS A 122 -2.65 8.65 -8.54
CA LYS A 122 -2.09 7.58 -9.40
C LYS A 122 -0.62 7.80 -9.76
N ASP A 123 -0.09 8.97 -9.40
CA ASP A 123 1.24 9.52 -9.59
C ASP A 123 1.96 9.71 -8.24
N MET A 124 1.69 8.80 -7.29
CA MET A 124 2.14 8.93 -5.91
C MET A 124 3.67 8.91 -5.79
N VAL A 125 4.36 8.13 -6.62
CA VAL A 125 5.83 8.03 -6.61
C VAL A 125 6.46 9.38 -6.95
N GLU A 126 5.97 10.04 -7.99
CA GLU A 126 6.44 11.35 -8.43
C GLU A 126 6.14 12.43 -7.38
N ARG A 127 4.92 12.44 -6.84
CA ARG A 127 4.53 13.40 -5.80
C ARG A 127 5.40 13.29 -4.56
N MET A 128 5.68 12.06 -4.11
CA MET A 128 6.53 11.84 -2.96
C MET A 128 7.98 12.29 -3.21
N GLY A 129 8.48 12.13 -4.44
CA GLY A 129 9.76 12.71 -4.87
C GLY A 129 9.79 14.24 -4.75
N VAL A 130 8.76 14.93 -5.25
CA VAL A 130 8.63 16.39 -5.14
C VAL A 130 8.56 16.83 -3.67
N HIS A 131 7.81 16.10 -2.83
CA HIS A 131 7.73 16.40 -1.40
C HIS A 131 9.06 16.19 -0.68
N ALA A 132 9.80 15.12 -1.02
CA ALA A 132 11.11 14.87 -0.46
C ALA A 132 12.10 16.01 -0.78
N GLU A 133 12.09 16.50 -2.02
CA GLU A 133 12.93 17.64 -2.43
C GLU A 133 12.56 18.91 -1.66
N LYS A 134 11.26 19.19 -1.54
CA LYS A 134 10.78 20.35 -0.80
C LYS A 134 11.20 20.33 0.68
N ILE A 135 11.23 19.15 1.32
CA ILE A 135 11.75 19.03 2.68
C ILE A 135 13.26 19.29 2.72
N ARG A 136 14.05 18.79 1.75
CA ARG A 136 15.49 19.07 1.65
C ARG A 136 15.78 20.57 1.45
N GLU A 137 14.96 21.26 0.68
CA GLU A 137 15.04 22.72 0.54
C GLU A 137 14.81 23.43 1.88
N TYR A 138 13.82 22.97 2.67
CA TYR A 138 13.56 23.52 4.00
C TYR A 138 14.69 23.25 4.99
N GLU A 139 15.27 22.06 4.97
CA GLU A 139 16.46 21.74 5.79
C GLU A 139 17.61 22.68 5.45
N SER A 140 17.83 22.95 4.16
CA SER A 140 18.88 23.87 3.70
C SER A 140 18.63 25.32 4.12
N ARG A 141 17.37 25.77 4.10
CA ARG A 141 16.99 27.17 4.41
C ARG A 141 16.88 27.46 5.91
N TYR A 142 16.36 26.51 6.68
CA TYR A 142 15.97 26.72 8.08
C TYR A 142 16.82 25.94 9.09
N GLY A 143 17.67 25.03 8.60
CA GLY A 143 18.46 24.11 9.41
C GLY A 143 17.69 22.82 9.73
N ARG A 144 18.41 21.70 9.67
CA ARG A 144 17.87 20.35 9.86
C ARG A 144 17.09 20.19 11.17
N ASP A 145 17.67 20.59 12.30
CA ASP A 145 17.07 20.41 13.62
C ASP A 145 15.67 21.06 13.76
N LYS A 146 15.46 22.22 13.12
CA LYS A 146 14.16 22.91 13.17
C LYS A 146 13.11 22.19 12.34
N VAL A 147 13.50 21.71 11.16
CA VAL A 147 12.62 20.94 10.27
C VAL A 147 12.26 19.61 10.92
N GLU A 148 13.25 18.89 11.48
CA GLU A 148 13.05 17.61 12.17
C GLU A 148 12.09 17.75 13.35
N ARG A 149 12.25 18.76 14.23
CA ARG A 149 11.30 19.02 15.31
C ARG A 149 9.86 19.28 14.83
N THR A 150 9.73 19.92 13.67
CA THR A 150 8.42 20.16 13.06
C THR A 150 7.84 18.85 12.52
N LEU A 151 8.65 18.03 11.86
CA LEU A 151 8.26 16.71 11.38
C LEU A 151 7.85 15.79 12.52
N ASP A 152 8.60 15.77 13.63
CA ASP A 152 8.25 15.00 14.83
C ASP A 152 6.84 15.38 15.33
N ALA A 153 6.54 16.67 15.42
CA ALA A 153 5.22 17.15 15.87
C ALA A 153 4.09 16.75 14.89
N VAL A 154 4.33 16.86 13.59
CA VAL A 154 3.35 16.47 12.55
C VAL A 154 3.13 14.95 12.55
N LEU A 155 4.20 14.16 12.63
CA LEU A 155 4.11 12.71 12.65
C LEU A 155 3.42 12.19 13.92
N ALA A 156 3.57 12.88 15.05
CA ALA A 156 2.87 12.53 16.30
C ALA A 156 1.35 12.62 16.19
N ILE A 157 0.82 13.52 15.35
CA ILE A 157 -0.63 13.68 15.14
C ILE A 157 -1.14 12.99 13.88
N GLN A 158 -0.27 12.43 13.03
CA GLN A 158 -0.64 11.85 11.73
C GLN A 158 -1.77 10.82 11.83
N GLU A 159 -1.71 9.92 12.83
CA GLU A 159 -2.71 8.86 13.02
C GLU A 159 -4.09 9.39 13.49
N HIS A 160 -4.19 10.67 13.85
CA HIS A 160 -5.43 11.32 14.28
C HIS A 160 -6.12 12.09 13.14
N VAL A 161 -5.54 12.08 11.93
CA VAL A 161 -6.13 12.75 10.77
C VAL A 161 -7.12 11.81 10.08
N ASP A 162 -8.40 12.18 10.08
CA ASP A 162 -9.42 11.44 9.33
C ASP A 162 -9.34 11.75 7.83
N TYR A 163 -8.63 10.90 7.11
CA TYR A 163 -8.55 10.95 5.64
C TYR A 163 -9.86 10.58 4.95
N ARG A 164 -10.86 10.02 5.66
CA ARG A 164 -12.20 9.69 5.14
C ARG A 164 -13.25 10.76 5.41
N SER A 165 -12.87 11.90 5.98
CA SER A 165 -13.79 13.03 6.25
C SER A 165 -14.60 13.49 5.03
N HIS A 166 -14.16 13.14 3.82
CA HIS A 166 -14.84 13.42 2.57
C HIS A 166 -15.82 12.32 2.09
N ILE A 167 -15.94 11.21 2.81
CA ILE A 167 -16.80 10.07 2.48
C ILE A 167 -17.89 9.98 3.55
N GLY A 168 -18.98 10.68 3.28
CA GLY A 168 -20.09 10.91 4.19
C GLY A 168 -20.77 12.18 3.71
N THR A 169 -22.08 12.15 3.55
CA THR A 169 -22.86 13.25 3.00
C THR A 169 -22.62 14.55 3.76
N ASP A 170 -22.52 15.67 3.03
CA ASP A 170 -22.87 17.01 3.52
C ASP A 170 -24.39 17.09 3.82
N GLU A 171 -24.94 16.08 4.50
CA GLU A 171 -26.27 16.18 5.06
C GLU A 171 -26.11 16.91 6.38
N LYS A 172 -26.38 18.22 6.31
CA LYS A 172 -26.88 18.97 7.46
C LYS A 172 -27.80 18.05 8.25
N MET A 173 -27.49 17.82 9.53
CA MET A 173 -28.35 17.15 10.50
C MET A 173 -29.62 18.00 10.76
N GLU A 174 -30.44 18.22 9.75
CA GLU A 174 -31.73 18.89 9.87
C GLU A 174 -32.80 17.94 9.30
N ASN A 175 -33.58 17.38 10.23
CA ASN A 175 -34.81 16.62 10.03
C ASN A 175 -34.68 15.18 9.51
N PHE A 176 -34.72 14.21 10.44
CA PHE A 176 -35.07 12.82 10.14
C PHE A 176 -36.59 12.61 10.28
N PRO A 177 -37.33 12.32 9.20
CA PRO A 177 -38.55 11.53 9.29
C PRO A 177 -38.21 10.04 9.21
N SER A 178 -38.82 9.24 10.09
CA SER A 178 -38.64 7.78 10.13
C SER A 178 -39.21 7.11 8.88
N ILE A 179 -38.37 6.43 8.09
CA ILE A 179 -38.84 5.61 6.95
C ILE A 179 -38.29 4.18 7.08
N SER A 180 -39.22 3.23 7.00
CA SER A 180 -39.05 1.78 7.11
C SER A 180 -38.16 1.21 6.00
N VAL A 181 -37.16 0.42 6.39
CA VAL A 181 -36.24 -0.26 5.48
C VAL A 181 -36.94 -1.43 4.78
N GLN A 182 -37.08 -1.36 3.45
CA GLN A 182 -37.26 -2.55 2.61
C GLN A 182 -35.91 -2.95 2.04
N SER A 183 -35.44 -4.14 2.44
CA SER A 183 -34.21 -4.75 1.93
C SER A 183 -34.47 -5.43 0.59
N LYS A 184 -33.60 -5.18 -0.40
CA LYS A 184 -33.20 -6.17 -1.44
C LYS A 184 -32.15 -5.58 -2.39
N ALA A 185 -30.89 -5.93 -2.14
CA ALA A 185 -29.87 -6.14 -3.17
C ALA A 185 -28.86 -7.16 -2.63
N PRO A 186 -28.41 -8.15 -3.43
CA PRO A 186 -27.52 -9.19 -2.93
C PRO A 186 -26.13 -8.59 -2.76
N VAL A 187 -25.65 -8.52 -1.51
CA VAL A 187 -24.25 -8.28 -1.20
C VAL A 187 -23.46 -9.45 -1.78
N ARG A 188 -22.83 -9.26 -2.95
CA ARG A 188 -21.86 -10.22 -3.47
C ARG A 188 -20.73 -10.30 -2.45
N LYS A 189 -20.64 -11.45 -1.77
CA LYS A 189 -19.53 -11.83 -0.90
C LYS A 189 -18.22 -11.74 -1.70
N ILE A 190 -17.50 -10.64 -1.54
CA ILE A 190 -16.06 -10.56 -1.79
C ILE A 190 -15.46 -9.95 -0.52
N MET A 191 -15.51 -10.74 0.55
CA MET A 191 -14.85 -10.44 1.81
C MET A 191 -14.10 -11.70 2.22
N PHE A 192 -13.05 -11.98 1.46
CA PHE A 192 -11.99 -12.93 1.77
C PHE A 192 -10.82 -12.39 0.94
N VAL A 193 -9.71 -12.00 1.58
CA VAL A 193 -8.40 -11.52 1.04
C VAL A 193 -7.99 -10.12 1.57
N VAL A 194 -8.89 -9.15 1.75
CA VAL A 194 -8.50 -7.81 2.27
C VAL A 194 -8.10 -7.82 3.76
N GLU A 195 -8.52 -8.84 4.52
CA GLU A 195 -8.16 -8.97 5.94
C GLU A 195 -6.67 -9.24 6.19
N ILE A 196 -5.90 -9.74 5.21
CA ILE A 196 -4.49 -10.08 5.45
C ILE A 196 -3.59 -8.82 5.48
N VAL A 197 -3.86 -7.81 4.66
CA VAL A 197 -3.02 -6.60 4.60
C VAL A 197 -3.49 -5.53 5.58
N VAL A 198 -4.81 -5.35 5.75
CA VAL A 198 -5.36 -4.41 6.73
C VAL A 198 -5.23 -4.96 8.16
N GLY A 199 -5.29 -6.29 8.34
CA GLY A 199 -5.13 -6.94 9.64
C GLY A 199 -3.73 -6.77 10.26
N ILE A 200 -2.66 -6.76 9.45
CA ILE A 200 -1.28 -6.61 9.95
C ILE A 200 -0.99 -5.17 10.40
N VAL A 201 -1.66 -4.17 9.80
CA VAL A 201 -1.52 -2.76 10.20
C VAL A 201 -2.48 -2.39 11.34
N LEU A 202 -3.70 -2.96 11.39
CA LEU A 202 -4.70 -2.64 12.43
C LEU A 202 -4.62 -3.50 13.70
N GLN A 203 -3.94 -4.65 13.72
CA GLN A 203 -3.81 -5.46 14.96
C GLN A 203 -2.82 -4.90 16.00
N LYS A 204 -2.13 -3.79 15.74
CA LYS A 204 -1.22 -3.20 16.74
C LYS A 204 -1.87 -2.31 17.80
N ASN A 205 -3.17 -2.00 17.70
CA ASN A 205 -3.86 -1.09 18.64
C ASN A 205 -5.00 -1.70 19.46
N LYS A 206 -5.02 -3.04 19.65
CA LYS A 206 -5.90 -3.68 20.64
C LYS A 206 -5.14 -4.64 21.57
N VAL A 207 -4.30 -4.07 22.42
CA VAL A 207 -4.02 -4.66 23.73
C VAL A 207 -4.10 -3.51 24.73
N LYS A 208 -5.23 -3.44 25.44
CA LYS A 208 -5.34 -2.82 26.76
C LYS A 208 -4.96 -3.86 27.79
#